data_AF-A0A2H0US33-F1
#
_entry.id   AF-A0A2H0US33-F1
#
_cell.length_a   1.000
_cell.length_b   1.000
_cell.length_c   1.000
_cell.angle_alpha   90.00
_cell.angle_beta   90.00
_cell.angle_gamma   90.00
#
_symmetry.space_group_name_H-M   'P 1'
#
loop_
_entity.id
_entity.type
_entity.pdbx_description
1 polymer ?
#
loop_
_entity_poly.entity_id
_entity_poly.type
_entity_poly.pdbx_seq_one_letter_code
_entity_poly.pdbx_strand_id
1 'polypeptide(L)'
;MYINYINILIKSINFTKVGILSYFHREKENHMKKLVVYTFFALMSMQPSKADVPSIHGMILFGDEQTYVSHLPLFHPPHKYQFIAKVGLGGHPRSQAWQHYIDAKNQGEKLFTLVPERMDLTQLIDGSKVEFTASLYLGHFEQGGQNLGPVTVSIEEIVIAEVLE
;
A
#
# COMPACT_ATOMS: atom_id res chain seq x y z
N MET A 1 0.28 -21.98 -18.76
CA MET A 1 -0.65 -23.07 -19.14
C MET A 1 -0.60 -24.10 -18.03
N TYR A 2 -1.74 -24.28 -17.36
CA TYR A 2 -1.94 -25.01 -16.10
C TYR A 2 -1.86 -26.55 -16.30
N ILE A 3 -1.36 -27.24 -15.27
CA ILE A 3 -1.63 -28.65 -14.87
C ILE A 3 -0.86 -29.77 -15.61
N ASN A 4 0.05 -30.42 -14.89
CA ASN A 4 0.46 -31.80 -15.15
C ASN A 4 0.32 -32.64 -13.86
N TYR A 5 -0.58 -33.63 -13.98
CA TYR A 5 -0.52 -34.97 -13.40
C TYR A 5 -0.42 -35.16 -11.88
N ILE A 6 -1.60 -35.35 -11.30
CA ILE A 6 -1.89 -36.37 -10.29
C ILE A 6 -1.42 -37.74 -10.82
N ASN A 7 -0.49 -38.38 -10.11
CA ASN A 7 -0.44 -39.83 -9.92
C ASN A 7 0.70 -40.13 -8.94
N ILE A 8 0.39 -40.50 -7.70
CA ILE A 8 1.14 -41.51 -6.95
C ILE A 8 0.23 -42.05 -5.82
N LEU A 9 -0.01 -43.36 -5.94
CA LEU A 9 -0.40 -44.34 -4.93
C LEU A 9 -1.78 -44.24 -4.27
N ILE A 10 -2.73 -44.92 -4.91
CA ILE A 10 -3.69 -45.77 -4.20
C ILE A 10 -2.98 -47.10 -3.90
N LYS A 11 -2.70 -47.39 -2.63
CA LYS A 11 -2.61 -48.77 -2.15
C LYS A 11 -3.29 -48.90 -0.78
N SER A 12 -4.34 -49.74 -0.81
CA SER A 12 -4.97 -50.46 0.29
C SER A 12 -5.44 -49.65 1.50
N ILE A 13 -6.64 -49.07 1.41
CA ILE A 13 -7.52 -49.06 2.58
C ILE A 13 -8.98 -49.25 2.13
N ASN A 14 -9.56 -50.40 2.50
CA ASN A 14 -10.99 -50.64 2.41
C ASN A 14 -11.68 -49.80 3.50
N PHE A 15 -12.28 -48.66 3.13
CA PHE A 15 -13.29 -48.01 3.96
C PHE A 15 -14.55 -47.72 3.15
N THR A 16 -15.66 -48.03 3.82
CA THR A 16 -17.07 -47.91 3.48
C THR A 16 -17.44 -46.64 2.71
N LYS A 17 -18.20 -46.85 1.63
CA LYS A 17 -18.57 -45.89 0.58
C LYS A 17 -19.61 -44.82 0.97
N VAL A 18 -19.75 -44.45 2.24
CA VAL A 18 -20.79 -43.49 2.70
C VAL A 18 -20.23 -42.22 3.37
N GLY A 19 -18.91 -42.14 3.65
CA GLY A 19 -18.32 -41.00 4.37
C GLY A 19 -17.61 -39.92 3.53
N ILE A 20 -17.34 -40.15 2.25
CA ILE A 20 -16.42 -39.27 1.47
C ILE A 20 -17.19 -38.19 0.68
N LEU A 21 -18.44 -38.45 0.27
CA LEU A 21 -19.23 -37.44 -0.46
C LEU A 21 -19.67 -36.27 0.42
N SER A 22 -19.91 -36.53 1.71
CA SER A 22 -20.26 -35.49 2.70
C SER A 22 -19.06 -34.68 3.18
N TYR A 23 -17.86 -35.25 3.15
CA TYR A 23 -16.62 -34.55 3.54
C TYR A 23 -16.24 -33.47 2.51
N PHE A 24 -16.29 -33.80 1.21
CA PHE A 24 -15.95 -32.85 0.15
C PHE A 24 -16.98 -31.72 -0.05
N HIS A 25 -18.26 -31.97 0.24
CA HIS A 25 -19.28 -30.92 0.17
C HIS A 25 -19.18 -29.94 1.34
N ARG A 26 -18.84 -30.44 2.54
CA ARG A 26 -18.71 -29.65 3.77
C ARG A 26 -17.46 -28.76 3.77
N GLU A 27 -16.37 -29.17 3.14
CA GLU A 27 -15.15 -28.36 3.06
C GLU A 27 -15.28 -27.16 2.13
N LYS A 28 -15.93 -27.32 0.96
CA LYS A 28 -16.18 -26.19 0.04
C LYS A 28 -17.11 -25.15 0.65
N GLU A 29 -18.16 -25.57 1.34
CA GLU A 29 -19.03 -24.63 2.05
C GLU A 29 -18.30 -23.90 3.18
N ASN A 30 -17.43 -24.57 3.94
CA ASN A 30 -16.69 -23.93 5.02
C ASN A 30 -15.60 -22.99 4.51
N HIS A 31 -14.95 -23.30 3.39
CA HIS A 31 -14.02 -22.37 2.73
C HIS A 31 -14.75 -21.18 2.09
N MET A 32 -15.90 -21.38 1.44
CA MET A 32 -16.72 -20.28 0.93
C MET A 32 -17.27 -19.40 2.05
N LYS A 33 -17.75 -19.98 3.16
CA LYS A 33 -18.26 -19.22 4.30
C LYS A 33 -17.13 -18.44 5.00
N LYS A 34 -15.93 -19.03 5.15
CA LYS A 34 -14.76 -18.31 5.66
C LYS A 34 -14.34 -17.19 4.72
N LEU A 35 -14.28 -17.45 3.41
CA LEU A 35 -13.93 -16.43 2.41
C LEU A 35 -14.95 -15.27 2.44
N VAL A 36 -16.25 -15.56 2.49
CA VAL A 36 -17.31 -14.54 2.58
C VAL A 36 -17.23 -13.75 3.88
N VAL A 37 -16.93 -14.38 5.02
CA VAL A 37 -16.74 -13.68 6.31
C VAL A 37 -15.49 -12.79 6.28
N TYR A 38 -14.38 -13.26 5.70
CA TYR A 38 -13.17 -12.44 5.55
C TYR A 38 -13.38 -11.26 4.58
N THR A 39 -14.11 -11.45 3.48
CA THR A 39 -14.45 -10.34 2.56
C THR A 39 -15.39 -9.32 3.22
N PHE A 40 -16.29 -9.75 4.11
CA PHE A 40 -17.20 -8.84 4.82
C PHE A 40 -16.49 -7.97 5.87
N PHE A 41 -15.46 -8.50 6.56
CA PHE A 41 -14.66 -7.72 7.51
C PHE A 41 -13.68 -6.75 6.83
N ALA A 42 -13.16 -7.09 5.65
CA ALA A 42 -12.28 -6.20 4.90
C ALA A 42 -13.01 -4.92 4.39
N LEU A 43 -14.31 -5.01 4.08
CA LEU A 43 -15.09 -3.86 3.61
C LEU A 43 -15.57 -2.90 4.72
N MET A 44 -15.67 -3.33 5.98
CA MET A 44 -16.18 -2.48 7.07
C MET A 44 -15.12 -1.57 7.73
N SER A 45 -13.85 -1.69 7.34
CA SER A 45 -12.75 -0.96 8.01
C SER A 45 -12.45 0.42 7.39
N MET A 46 -13.01 0.72 6.22
CA MET A 46 -12.91 2.06 5.61
C MET A 46 -14.15 2.87 5.99
N GLN A 47 -14.27 3.29 7.25
CA GLN A 47 -15.18 4.41 7.53
C GLN A 47 -14.60 5.65 6.85
N PRO A 48 -15.38 6.38 6.02
CA PRO A 48 -14.89 7.61 5.41
C PRO A 48 -14.49 8.57 6.53
N SER A 49 -13.21 8.85 6.64
CA SER A 49 -12.70 9.90 7.50
C SER A 49 -13.34 11.21 7.06
N LYS A 50 -13.87 11.98 8.01
CA LYS A 50 -14.37 13.33 7.74
C LYS A 50 -13.24 14.13 7.07
N ALA A 51 -13.55 14.74 5.92
CA ALA A 51 -12.62 15.59 5.18
C ALA A 51 -11.95 16.62 6.08
N ASP A 52 -10.62 16.73 5.99
CA ASP A 52 -9.81 17.70 6.72
C ASP A 52 -9.45 18.90 5.82
N VAL A 53 -8.82 19.92 6.41
CA VAL A 53 -8.41 21.11 5.65
C VAL A 53 -7.21 20.78 4.76
N PRO A 54 -7.25 21.04 3.43
CA PRO A 54 -6.11 20.78 2.56
C PRO A 54 -4.83 21.49 3.03
N SER A 55 -3.73 20.75 3.18
CA SER A 55 -2.47 21.26 3.71
C SER A 55 -1.26 20.59 3.07
N ILE A 56 -0.04 20.97 3.46
CA ILE A 56 1.19 20.33 2.98
C ILE A 56 1.58 19.24 3.98
N HIS A 57 1.68 18.01 3.50
CA HIS A 57 1.95 16.83 4.32
C HIS A 57 3.36 16.33 4.02
N GLY A 58 4.35 16.67 4.86
CA GLY A 58 5.71 16.17 4.69
C GLY A 58 5.77 14.65 4.74
N MET A 59 6.55 14.03 3.85
CA MET A 59 6.66 12.57 3.80
C MET A 59 8.10 12.10 3.59
N ILE A 60 8.39 10.88 4.02
CA ILE A 60 9.66 10.18 3.77
C ILE A 60 9.41 9.04 2.78
N LEU A 61 10.32 8.86 1.82
CA LEU A 61 10.39 7.68 0.97
C LEU A 61 11.38 6.65 1.54
N PHE A 62 10.99 5.37 1.52
CA PHE A 62 11.83 4.29 2.01
C PHE A 62 11.52 2.96 1.31
N GLY A 63 12.33 1.93 1.60
CA GLY A 63 12.24 0.58 1.03
C GLY A 63 13.22 0.35 -0.11
N ASP A 64 13.63 -0.91 -0.33
CA ASP A 64 14.63 -1.29 -1.33
C ASP A 64 13.98 -1.78 -2.63
N GLU A 65 13.37 -2.98 -2.60
CA GLU A 65 12.69 -3.58 -3.76
C GLU A 65 11.36 -2.90 -4.08
N GLN A 66 10.61 -2.53 -3.04
CA GLN A 66 9.36 -1.78 -3.13
C GLN A 66 9.58 -0.39 -2.53
N THR A 67 8.89 0.61 -3.08
CA THR A 67 8.94 1.97 -2.55
C THR A 67 7.71 2.22 -1.69
N TYR A 68 7.94 2.80 -0.51
CA TYR A 68 6.91 3.20 0.42
C TYR A 68 7.03 4.68 0.71
N VAL A 69 5.90 5.27 1.11
CA VAL A 69 5.84 6.62 1.67
C VAL A 69 5.33 6.55 3.10
N SER A 70 5.97 7.28 4.01
CA SER A 70 5.47 7.52 5.36
C SER A 70 5.19 9.00 5.53
N HIS A 71 3.97 9.35 5.92
CA HIS A 71 3.65 10.70 6.39
C HIS A 71 4.44 11.02 7.66
N LEU A 72 4.76 12.29 7.87
CA LEU A 72 5.37 12.84 9.09
C LEU A 72 4.27 13.49 9.95
N PRO A 73 3.61 12.72 10.84
CA PRO A 73 2.47 13.23 11.58
C PRO A 73 2.83 14.24 12.67
N LEU A 74 1.81 15.01 13.08
CA LEU A 74 1.73 15.72 14.35
C LEU A 74 0.45 15.28 15.07
N PHE A 75 0.35 15.44 16.38
CA PHE A 75 -0.83 15.02 17.16
C PHE A 75 -2.02 16.00 17.07
N HIS A 76 -2.17 16.72 15.95
CA HIS A 76 -3.31 17.63 15.73
C HIS A 76 -3.67 17.74 14.25
N PRO A 77 -4.94 18.05 13.92
CA PRO A 77 -5.34 18.31 12.54
C PRO A 77 -4.51 19.44 11.91
N PRO A 78 -4.28 19.40 10.58
CA PRO A 78 -4.63 18.32 9.65
C PRO A 78 -3.60 17.16 9.60
N HIS A 79 -2.60 17.14 10.49
CA HIS A 79 -1.45 16.23 10.44
C HIS A 79 -1.56 15.00 11.36
N LYS A 80 -2.73 14.77 11.96
CA LYS A 80 -3.01 13.72 12.96
C LYS A 80 -3.20 12.32 12.40
N TYR A 81 -2.51 11.97 11.33
CA TYR A 81 -2.68 10.69 10.68
C TYR A 81 -1.35 9.95 10.55
N GLN A 82 -1.27 8.75 11.11
CA GLN A 82 -0.21 7.81 10.75
C GLN A 82 -0.61 7.16 9.42
N PHE A 83 0.10 7.54 8.36
CA PHE A 83 -0.17 7.04 7.01
C PHE A 83 1.11 6.44 6.41
N ILE A 84 1.04 5.17 6.06
CA ILE A 84 2.10 4.44 5.34
C ILE A 84 1.47 3.73 4.16
N ALA A 85 2.01 3.91 2.97
CA ALA A 85 1.54 3.26 1.76
C ALA A 85 2.69 2.78 0.89
N LYS A 86 2.49 1.67 0.19
CA LYS A 86 3.30 1.26 -0.94
C LYS A 86 2.93 2.14 -2.13
N VAL A 87 3.95 2.64 -2.83
CA VAL A 87 3.77 3.62 -3.90
C VAL A 87 4.57 3.31 -5.15
N GLY A 88 3.99 3.70 -6.28
CA GLY A 88 4.70 3.88 -7.54
C GLY A 88 5.19 5.32 -7.68
N LEU A 89 6.33 5.51 -8.34
CA LEU A 89 6.89 6.81 -8.65
C LEU A 89 7.16 6.92 -10.16
N GLY A 90 6.84 8.08 -10.73
CA GLY A 90 7.16 8.37 -12.13
C GLY A 90 6.06 7.99 -13.12
N GLY A 91 4.87 8.58 -12.93
CA GLY A 91 3.80 8.60 -13.93
C GLY A 91 4.30 8.94 -15.34
N HIS A 92 3.53 8.60 -16.38
CA HIS A 92 3.99 8.75 -17.76
C HIS A 92 3.89 10.21 -18.24
N PRO A 93 4.97 10.84 -18.76
CA PRO A 93 6.33 10.32 -18.93
C PRO A 93 7.15 10.38 -17.63
N ARG A 94 8.02 9.37 -17.41
CA ARG A 94 8.91 9.31 -16.23
C ARG A 94 9.62 10.64 -16.04
N SER A 95 9.47 11.23 -14.85
CA SER A 95 10.08 12.52 -14.54
C SER A 95 11.60 12.39 -14.40
N GLN A 96 12.34 13.47 -14.70
CA GLN A 96 13.79 13.51 -14.44
C GLN A 96 14.11 13.30 -12.96
N ALA A 97 13.23 13.77 -12.06
CA ALA A 97 13.35 13.55 -10.63
C ALA A 97 13.35 12.06 -10.24
N TRP A 98 12.53 11.24 -10.93
CA TRP A 98 12.54 9.79 -10.74
C TRP A 98 13.88 9.16 -11.14
N GLN A 99 14.50 9.62 -12.23
CA GLN A 99 15.80 9.10 -12.63
C GLN A 99 16.88 9.48 -11.60
N HIS A 100 16.90 10.74 -11.15
CA HIS A 100 17.83 11.19 -10.10
C HIS A 100 17.66 10.42 -8.79
N TYR A 101 16.42 10.09 -8.42
CA TYR A 101 16.13 9.24 -7.27
C TYR A 101 16.80 7.86 -7.37
N ILE A 102 16.62 7.19 -8.51
CA ILE A 102 17.19 5.86 -8.74
C ILE A 102 18.72 5.91 -8.74
N ASP A 103 19.29 6.91 -9.40
CA ASP A 103 20.74 7.08 -9.46
C ASP A 103 21.33 7.36 -8.07
N ALA A 104 20.72 8.24 -7.28
CA ALA A 104 21.15 8.55 -5.92
C ALA A 104 21.00 7.34 -4.98
N LYS A 105 19.88 6.62 -5.07
CA LYS A 105 19.65 5.39 -4.28
C LYS A 105 20.69 4.33 -4.59
N ASN A 106 21.04 4.14 -5.87
CA ASN A 106 22.08 3.21 -6.32
C ASN A 106 23.49 3.62 -5.85
N GLN A 107 23.72 4.92 -5.61
CA GLN A 107 24.96 5.44 -5.02
C GLN A 107 25.02 5.29 -3.50
N GLY A 108 23.96 4.78 -2.87
CA GLY A 108 23.91 4.47 -1.44
C GLY A 108 23.20 5.52 -0.58
N GLU A 109 22.60 6.55 -1.18
CA GLU A 109 21.82 7.55 -0.45
C GLU A 109 20.63 6.92 0.28
N LYS A 110 20.35 7.40 1.50
CA LYS A 110 19.41 6.76 2.42
C LYS A 110 18.19 7.60 2.79
N LEU A 111 18.22 8.91 2.57
CA LEU A 111 17.13 9.79 2.96
C LEU A 111 16.57 10.53 1.75
N PHE A 112 15.31 10.29 1.47
CA PHE A 112 14.54 11.02 0.48
C PHE A 112 13.25 11.51 1.11
N THR A 113 12.89 12.77 0.87
CA THR A 113 11.66 13.37 1.39
C THR A 113 10.81 13.93 0.27
N LEU A 114 9.49 13.95 0.50
CA LEU A 114 8.51 14.48 -0.42
C LEU A 114 7.80 15.67 0.21
N VAL A 115 7.53 16.67 -0.63
CA VAL A 115 6.62 17.77 -0.34
C VAL A 115 5.49 17.72 -1.36
N PRO A 116 4.33 17.12 -1.02
CA PRO A 116 3.16 17.06 -1.88
C PRO A 116 2.59 18.44 -2.22
N GLU A 117 1.77 18.48 -3.26
CA GLU A 117 0.79 19.55 -3.44
C GLU A 117 -0.10 19.71 -2.19
N ARG A 118 -0.69 20.90 -2.01
CA ARG A 118 -1.69 21.07 -0.94
C ARG A 118 -2.86 20.13 -1.21
N MET A 119 -3.11 19.22 -0.30
CA MET A 119 -4.17 18.22 -0.43
C MET A 119 -4.77 17.88 0.94
N ASP A 120 -5.98 17.31 0.91
CA ASP A 120 -6.60 16.71 2.07
C ASP A 120 -6.13 15.25 2.17
N LEU A 121 -5.33 14.93 3.20
CA LEU A 121 -4.76 13.59 3.37
C LEU A 121 -5.83 12.51 3.56
N THR A 122 -7.03 12.88 4.04
CA THR A 122 -8.13 11.91 4.18
C THR A 122 -8.58 11.33 2.85
N GLN A 123 -8.37 12.04 1.74
CA GLN A 123 -8.68 11.54 0.40
C GLN A 123 -7.77 10.38 -0.02
N LEU A 124 -6.53 10.33 0.48
CA LEU A 124 -5.67 9.16 0.29
C LEU A 124 -6.10 8.01 1.20
N ILE A 125 -6.54 8.32 2.43
CA ILE A 125 -6.96 7.33 3.43
C ILE A 125 -8.26 6.63 3.02
N ASP A 126 -9.25 7.38 2.52
CA ASP A 126 -10.53 6.84 2.08
C ASP A 126 -10.51 6.31 0.64
N GLY A 127 -9.39 6.48 -0.07
CA GLY A 127 -9.18 6.01 -1.44
C GLY A 127 -9.87 6.84 -2.52
N SER A 128 -10.47 7.98 -2.20
CA SER A 128 -11.06 8.89 -3.19
C SER A 128 -10.02 9.59 -4.07
N LYS A 129 -8.76 9.65 -3.62
CA LYS A 129 -7.59 10.07 -4.38
C LYS A 129 -6.51 8.99 -4.28
N VAL A 130 -6.03 8.52 -5.43
CA VAL A 130 -5.00 7.47 -5.53
C VAL A 130 -3.69 7.97 -6.12
N GLU A 131 -3.62 9.23 -6.54
CA GLU A 131 -2.41 9.85 -7.09
C GLU A 131 -2.28 11.31 -6.66
N PHE A 132 -1.04 11.76 -6.48
CA PHE A 132 -0.72 13.16 -6.21
C PHE A 132 0.64 13.55 -6.81
N THR A 133 0.85 14.85 -6.99
CA THR A 133 2.17 15.39 -7.38
C THR A 133 2.93 15.84 -6.13
N ALA A 134 4.24 15.64 -6.12
CA ALA A 134 5.12 16.09 -5.04
C ALA A 134 6.45 16.60 -5.59
N SER A 135 7.09 17.51 -4.86
CA SER A 135 8.52 17.81 -5.03
C SER A 135 9.34 16.77 -4.28
N LEU A 136 10.28 16.15 -4.97
CA LEU A 136 11.18 15.16 -4.40
C LEU A 136 12.50 15.82 -3.96
N TYR A 137 12.98 15.44 -2.79
CA TYR A 137 14.24 15.92 -2.23
C TYR A 137 15.17 14.75 -1.89
N LEU A 138 16.45 14.91 -2.20
CA LEU A 138 17.53 14.15 -1.58
C LEU A 138 17.89 14.82 -0.25
N GLY A 139 17.72 14.11 0.87
CA GLY A 139 17.81 14.65 2.21
C GLY A 139 16.49 15.23 2.74
N HIS A 140 16.56 16.01 3.82
CA HIS A 140 15.40 16.60 4.50
C HIS A 140 14.97 17.92 3.84
N PHE A 141 13.72 18.01 3.38
CA PHE A 141 13.22 19.18 2.64
C PHE A 141 13.32 20.50 3.43
N GLU A 142 13.10 20.50 4.75
CA GLU A 142 13.25 21.72 5.58
C GLU A 142 14.68 22.02 6.06
N GLN A 143 15.63 21.08 5.91
CA GLN A 143 17.01 21.22 6.42
C GLN A 143 18.03 21.24 5.28
N GLY A 144 17.69 21.89 4.16
CA GLY A 144 18.60 22.10 3.04
C GLY A 144 18.80 20.91 2.10
N GLY A 145 17.86 19.96 2.08
CA GLY A 145 17.86 18.87 1.09
C GLY A 145 17.85 19.40 -0.35
N GLN A 146 18.46 18.65 -1.26
CA GLN A 146 18.52 19.00 -2.69
C GLN A 146 17.19 18.66 -3.36
N ASN A 147 16.51 19.66 -3.92
CA ASN A 147 15.31 19.43 -4.74
C ASN A 147 15.69 18.75 -6.06
N LEU A 148 15.19 17.53 -6.27
CA LEU A 148 15.40 16.73 -7.47
C LEU A 148 14.36 17.00 -8.56
N GLY A 149 13.28 17.71 -8.22
CA GLY A 149 12.19 18.10 -9.11
C GLY A 149 10.85 17.41 -8.79
N PRO A 150 9.82 17.65 -9.61
CA PRO A 150 8.49 17.09 -9.40
C PRO A 150 8.42 15.59 -9.77
N VAL A 151 7.59 14.86 -9.04
CA VAL A 151 7.25 13.45 -9.30
C VAL A 151 5.77 13.21 -9.04
N THR A 152 5.15 12.36 -9.85
CA THR A 152 3.82 11.81 -9.57
C THR A 152 3.98 10.56 -8.71
N VAL A 153 3.24 10.52 -7.60
CA VAL A 153 3.18 9.41 -6.66
C VAL A 153 1.82 8.74 -6.82
N SER A 154 1.82 7.43 -7.07
CA SER A 154 0.61 6.62 -7.14
C SER A 154 0.53 5.67 -5.95
N ILE A 155 -0.60 5.67 -5.24
CA ILE A 155 -0.87 4.75 -4.13
C ILE A 155 -1.20 3.38 -4.71
N GLU A 156 -0.37 2.39 -4.41
CA GLU A 156 -0.61 0.99 -4.83
C GLU A 156 -1.36 0.21 -3.74
N GLU A 157 -0.97 0.42 -2.49
CA GLU A 157 -1.52 -0.29 -1.33
C GLU A 157 -1.33 0.55 -0.06
N ILE A 158 -2.38 0.69 0.74
CA ILE A 158 -2.30 1.33 2.07
C ILE A 158 -1.88 0.26 3.08
N VAL A 159 -0.78 0.51 3.79
CA VAL A 159 -0.24 -0.39 4.83
C VAL A 159 -0.74 0.02 6.21
N ILE A 160 -0.72 1.32 6.51
CA ILE A 160 -1.23 1.90 7.77
C ILE A 160 -2.02 3.17 7.44
N ALA A 161 -3.19 3.32 8.05
CA ALA A 161 -3.97 4.55 8.06
C ALA A 161 -4.73 4.66 9.38
N GLU A 162 -4.16 5.39 10.33
CA GLU A 162 -4.70 5.54 11.68
C GLU A 162 -4.78 7.02 12.08
N VAL A 163 -5.77 7.36 12.91
CA VAL A 163 -5.86 8.68 13.55
C VAL A 163 -5.03 8.65 14.83
N LEU A 164 -4.19 9.66 15.02
CA LEU A 164 -3.42 9.87 16.23
C LEU A 164 -4.22 10.77 17.19
N GLU A 165 -4.34 10.34 18.44
CA GLU A 165 -5.02 11.05 19.53
C GLU A 165 -4.02 11.64 20.55
#